data_AF-A0A1V9AA37-F1
#
_entry.id   AF-A0A1V9AA37-F1
#
_cell.length_a   1.000
_cell.length_b   1.000
_cell.length_c   1.000
_cell.angle_alpha   90.00
_cell.angle_beta   90.00
_cell.angle_gamma   90.00
#
_symmetry.space_group_name_H-M   'P 1'
#
loop_
_entity.id
_entity.type
_entity.pdbx_description
1 polymer ?
#
loop_
_entity_poly.entity_id
_entity_poly.type
_entity_poly.pdbx_seq_one_letter_code
_entity_poly.pdbx_strand_id
1 'polypeptide(L)'
;MTANRGFGIDIGGSGIKGALVDLDRGELIGDRLRIDTPRPSTPDAVADVVAEIVRHFHWDGPVGVTLPSVIKKGVAQTAANIDPSWIGLDADALFADRLGRDAADVAMLNDADAAGMAEMRFGDPRARRGVVALLTFGTGIGSALFQDGELMPNTEFGHIEIDGHDAEKKAAASVKDNEGLSYPEWAKRVDRYLTVLENLIWPDLFIVGGGVSKKAGKWVPLLDIRTPVVTASLLNNAGIVGAAAAGTEGIVH
;
A
#
# COMPACT_ATOMS: atom_id res chain seq x y z
N MET A 1 -8.82 -23.39 18.35
CA MET A 1 -8.19 -22.12 18.73
C MET A 1 -8.91 -21.03 17.98
N THR A 2 -9.37 -19.98 18.66
CA THR A 2 -9.85 -18.76 17.99
C THR A 2 -8.67 -18.16 17.22
N ALA A 3 -8.81 -17.96 15.91
CA ALA A 3 -7.75 -17.39 15.08
C ALA A 3 -7.22 -16.09 15.69
N ASN A 4 -5.92 -15.81 15.55
CA ASN A 4 -5.39 -14.48 15.85
C ASN A 4 -5.97 -13.49 14.83
N ARG A 5 -6.82 -12.57 15.27
CA ARG A 5 -7.60 -11.68 14.38
C ARG A 5 -7.10 -10.26 14.45
N GLY A 6 -7.04 -9.61 13.29
CA GLY A 6 -6.87 -8.16 13.17
C GLY A 6 -7.94 -7.55 12.27
N PHE A 7 -8.03 -6.23 12.29
CA PHE A 7 -8.90 -5.47 11.39
C PHE A 7 -8.10 -4.42 10.63
N GLY A 8 -8.19 -4.49 9.32
CA GLY A 8 -7.45 -3.61 8.42
C GLY A 8 -8.38 -2.80 7.55
N ILE A 9 -8.02 -1.55 7.32
CA ILE A 9 -8.67 -0.65 6.39
C ILE A 9 -7.67 -0.20 5.34
N ASP A 10 -8.10 -0.25 4.08
CA ASP A 10 -7.34 0.21 2.92
C ASP A 10 -8.06 1.41 2.27
N ILE A 11 -7.53 2.63 2.47
CA ILE A 11 -8.08 3.86 1.88
C ILE A 11 -7.50 4.04 0.48
N GLY A 12 -8.25 3.65 -0.55
CA GLY A 12 -7.89 3.93 -1.94
C GLY A 12 -8.51 5.23 -2.47
N GLY A 13 -8.01 5.71 -3.61
CA GLY A 13 -8.57 6.91 -4.27
C GLY A 13 -9.99 6.74 -4.84
N SER A 14 -10.45 5.50 -5.06
CA SER A 14 -11.80 5.22 -5.59
C SER A 14 -12.69 4.41 -4.65
N GLY A 15 -12.15 3.80 -3.60
CA GLY A 15 -12.95 3.12 -2.60
C GLY A 15 -12.13 2.80 -1.35
N ILE A 16 -12.79 2.89 -0.20
CA ILE A 16 -12.29 2.52 1.11
C ILE A 16 -12.78 1.11 1.40
N LYS A 17 -11.86 0.22 1.76
CA LYS A 17 -12.17 -1.19 2.02
C LYS A 17 -11.79 -1.54 3.44
N GLY A 18 -12.56 -2.42 4.09
CA GLY A 18 -12.13 -3.02 5.36
C GLY A 18 -12.59 -4.46 5.49
N ALA A 19 -11.84 -5.22 6.28
CA ALA A 19 -12.15 -6.62 6.55
C ALA A 19 -11.45 -7.10 7.84
N LEU A 20 -12.01 -8.18 8.40
CA LEU A 20 -11.32 -9.02 9.37
C LEU A 20 -10.23 -9.85 8.67
N VAL A 21 -9.11 -10.03 9.35
CA VAL A 21 -7.94 -10.77 8.86
C VAL A 21 -7.53 -11.84 9.86
N ASP A 22 -7.26 -13.05 9.37
CA ASP A 22 -6.56 -14.10 10.08
C ASP A 22 -5.06 -13.81 9.99
N LEU A 23 -4.46 -13.33 11.08
CA LEU A 23 -3.07 -12.90 11.15
C LEU A 23 -2.07 -14.06 11.18
N ASP A 24 -2.54 -15.30 11.37
CA ASP A 24 -1.69 -16.49 11.28
C ASP A 24 -1.51 -16.89 9.81
N ARG A 25 -2.52 -16.64 8.97
CA ARG A 25 -2.55 -17.05 7.55
C ARG A 25 -2.38 -15.91 6.55
N GLY A 26 -2.61 -14.66 6.95
CA GLY A 26 -2.63 -13.51 6.05
C GLY A 26 -3.85 -13.51 5.12
N GLU A 27 -4.96 -14.12 5.55
CA GLU A 27 -6.18 -14.30 4.76
C GLU A 27 -7.34 -13.49 5.35
N LEU A 28 -8.24 -13.03 4.48
CA LEU A 28 -9.45 -12.35 4.95
C LEU A 28 -10.41 -13.36 5.59
N ILE A 29 -11.03 -12.97 6.70
CA ILE A 29 -12.11 -13.72 7.33
C ILE A 29 -13.43 -13.20 6.75
N GLY A 30 -13.94 -13.90 5.73
CA GLY A 30 -15.14 -13.50 4.99
C GLY A 30 -14.87 -12.45 3.92
N ASP A 31 -15.93 -11.79 3.47
CA ASP A 31 -15.86 -10.77 2.43
C ASP A 31 -15.45 -9.42 3.02
N ARG A 32 -14.64 -8.65 2.26
CA ARG A 32 -14.38 -7.25 2.58
C ARG A 32 -15.61 -6.39 2.28
N LEU A 33 -15.84 -5.39 3.10
CA LEU A 33 -16.73 -4.28 2.75
C LEU A 33 -15.96 -3.26 1.91
N ARG A 34 -16.61 -2.69 0.91
CA ARG A 34 -16.07 -1.55 0.14
C ARG A 34 -17.13 -0.46 0.07
N ILE A 35 -16.77 0.74 0.50
CA ILE A 35 -17.55 1.95 0.34
C ILE A 35 -16.78 2.88 -0.61
N ASP A 36 -17.48 3.63 -1.46
CA ASP A 36 -16.80 4.57 -2.37
C ASP A 36 -16.13 5.69 -1.58
N THR A 37 -14.94 6.09 -2.01
CA THR A 37 -14.21 7.19 -1.37
C THR A 37 -14.99 8.48 -1.60
N PRO A 38 -15.26 9.28 -0.54
CA PRO A 38 -16.03 10.50 -0.65
C PRO A 38 -15.35 11.50 -1.58
N ARG A 39 -16.15 12.37 -2.19
CA ARG A 39 -15.69 13.46 -3.07
C ARG A 39 -16.32 14.78 -2.61
N PRO A 40 -15.54 15.72 -2.04
CA PRO A 40 -14.09 15.65 -1.78
C PRO A 40 -13.72 14.60 -0.72
N SER A 41 -12.47 14.09 -0.77
CA SER A 41 -11.94 13.09 0.17
C SER A 41 -11.35 13.74 1.42
N THR A 42 -12.10 14.65 2.03
CA THR A 42 -11.67 15.37 3.24
C THR A 42 -11.47 14.42 4.42
N PRO A 43 -10.61 14.76 5.39
CA PRO A 43 -10.34 13.91 6.55
C PRO A 43 -11.60 13.47 7.30
N ASP A 44 -12.52 14.40 7.59
CA ASP A 44 -13.76 14.07 8.29
C ASP A 44 -14.66 13.12 7.49
N ALA A 45 -14.81 13.34 6.18
CA ALA A 45 -15.66 12.50 5.35
C ALA A 45 -15.09 11.07 5.23
N VAL A 46 -13.77 10.94 5.12
CA VAL A 46 -13.09 9.65 5.09
C VAL A 46 -13.19 8.95 6.45
N ALA A 47 -13.03 9.68 7.55
CA ALA A 47 -13.17 9.15 8.90
C ALA A 47 -14.59 8.62 9.19
N ASP A 48 -15.63 9.27 8.67
CA ASP A 48 -17.01 8.78 8.77
C ASP A 48 -17.20 7.43 8.07
N VAL A 49 -16.64 7.29 6.86
CA VAL A 49 -16.69 6.04 6.09
C VAL A 49 -15.91 4.93 6.80
N VAL A 50 -14.74 5.24 7.37
CA VAL A 50 -13.97 4.30 8.18
C VAL A 50 -14.78 3.82 9.38
N ALA A 51 -15.42 4.73 10.11
CA ALA A 51 -16.26 4.35 11.24
C ALA A 51 -17.48 3.53 10.83
N GLU A 52 -18.09 3.81 9.68
CA GLU A 52 -19.15 2.96 9.12
C GLU A 52 -18.67 1.54 8.87
N ILE A 53 -17.49 1.38 8.27
CA ILE A 53 -16.90 0.06 8.00
C ILE A 53 -16.60 -0.67 9.31
N VAL A 54 -15.96 -0.02 10.29
CA VAL A 54 -15.66 -0.66 11.59
C VAL A 54 -16.95 -1.11 12.29
N ARG A 55 -17.99 -0.25 12.31
CA ARG A 55 -19.30 -0.59 12.88
C ARG A 55 -19.96 -1.77 12.17
N HIS A 56 -19.86 -1.85 10.84
CA HIS A 56 -20.43 -2.95 10.06
C HIS A 56 -19.91 -4.32 10.50
N PHE A 57 -18.62 -4.41 10.85
CA PHE A 57 -18.01 -5.66 11.29
C PHE A 57 -18.13 -5.91 12.80
N HIS A 58 -18.74 -4.99 13.56
CA HIS A 58 -18.82 -5.06 15.02
C HIS A 58 -17.44 -5.32 15.65
N TRP A 59 -16.41 -4.63 15.14
CA TRP A 59 -15.04 -4.80 15.59
C TRP A 59 -14.72 -3.81 16.72
N ASP A 60 -14.19 -4.32 17.83
CA ASP A 60 -13.85 -3.54 19.03
C ASP A 60 -12.35 -3.53 19.36
N GLY A 61 -11.52 -4.33 18.67
CA GLY A 61 -10.06 -4.39 18.88
C GLY A 61 -9.29 -3.32 18.08
N PRO A 62 -7.95 -3.29 18.11
CA PRO A 62 -7.15 -2.32 17.35
C PRO A 62 -7.43 -2.32 15.84
N VAL A 63 -7.24 -1.18 15.18
CA VAL A 63 -7.50 -0.99 13.74
C VAL A 63 -6.27 -0.39 13.08
N GLY A 64 -5.74 -1.09 12.07
CA GLY A 64 -4.79 -0.47 11.16
C GLY A 64 -5.51 0.18 9.99
N VAL A 65 -5.02 1.33 9.55
CA VAL A 65 -5.62 2.12 8.47
C VAL A 65 -4.52 2.58 7.52
N THR A 66 -4.58 2.17 6.26
CA THR A 66 -3.70 2.73 5.24
C THR A 66 -4.21 4.08 4.75
N LEU A 67 -3.29 4.97 4.39
CA LEU A 67 -3.59 6.22 3.68
C LEU A 67 -2.57 6.39 2.56
N PRO A 68 -2.96 6.87 1.36
CA PRO A 68 -2.03 7.13 0.26
C PRO A 68 -1.30 8.47 0.51
N SER A 69 -0.49 8.45 1.56
CA SER A 69 0.27 9.57 2.11
C SER A 69 1.52 9.02 2.79
N VAL A 70 2.56 9.85 2.87
CA VAL A 70 3.66 9.64 3.80
C VAL A 70 3.12 9.86 5.22
N ILE A 71 3.14 8.81 6.04
CA ILE A 71 2.75 8.89 7.46
C ILE A 71 4.00 8.90 8.33
N LYS A 72 4.18 9.98 9.09
CA LYS A 72 5.26 10.11 10.07
C LYS A 72 4.68 10.36 11.45
N LYS A 73 4.80 9.36 12.34
CA LYS A 73 4.30 9.42 13.72
C LYS A 73 2.82 9.84 13.76
N GLY A 74 1.98 9.13 13.00
CA GLY A 74 0.55 9.42 12.86
C GLY A 74 0.20 10.61 11.96
N VAL A 75 1.15 11.49 11.63
CA VAL A 75 0.89 12.71 10.86
C VAL A 75 1.07 12.48 9.36
N ALA A 76 0.04 12.80 8.57
CA ALA A 76 0.09 12.78 7.11
C ALA A 76 0.92 13.95 6.56
N GLN A 77 1.89 13.66 5.68
CA GLN A 77 2.85 14.65 5.16
C GLN A 77 2.59 15.01 3.69
N THR A 78 1.94 14.11 2.94
CA THR A 78 1.68 14.27 1.51
C THR A 78 0.22 13.98 1.18
N ALA A 79 -0.26 14.49 0.05
CA ALA A 79 -1.63 14.28 -0.41
C ALA A 79 -1.69 14.32 -1.94
N ALA A 80 -0.92 13.45 -2.61
CA ALA A 80 -0.84 13.45 -4.08
C ALA A 80 -2.18 13.05 -4.73
N ASN A 81 -2.89 12.10 -4.12
CA ASN A 81 -4.11 11.48 -4.67
C ASN A 81 -5.34 11.63 -3.75
N ILE A 82 -5.26 12.47 -2.71
CA ILE A 82 -6.32 12.73 -1.72
C ILE A 82 -6.41 14.24 -1.45
N ASP A 83 -7.40 14.67 -0.67
CA ASP A 83 -7.61 16.09 -0.39
C ASP A 83 -6.38 16.74 0.30
N PRO A 84 -5.95 17.96 -0.11
CA PRO A 84 -4.78 18.61 0.50
C PRO A 84 -4.91 18.90 2.00
N SER A 85 -6.13 18.92 2.55
CA SER A 85 -6.37 19.11 3.99
C SER A 85 -5.82 18.00 4.89
N TRP A 86 -5.36 16.88 4.30
CA TRP A 86 -4.61 15.86 5.02
C TRP A 86 -3.19 16.30 5.43
N ILE A 87 -2.57 17.24 4.72
CA ILE A 87 -1.17 17.61 4.99
C ILE A 87 -1.05 18.30 6.35
N GLY A 88 -0.23 17.73 7.22
CA GLY A 88 0.01 18.21 8.59
C GLY A 88 -1.04 17.77 9.60
N LEU A 89 -2.02 16.96 9.20
CA LEU A 89 -3.04 16.44 10.10
C LEU A 89 -2.55 15.20 10.84
N ASP A 90 -2.79 15.16 12.14
CA ASP A 90 -2.65 13.95 12.97
C ASP A 90 -3.79 12.98 12.65
N ALA A 91 -3.50 12.01 11.79
CA ALA A 91 -4.48 11.03 11.33
C ALA A 91 -4.77 9.99 12.41
N ASP A 92 -3.78 9.57 13.21
CA ASP A 92 -4.00 8.67 14.35
C ASP A 92 -5.05 9.27 15.28
N ALA A 93 -4.87 10.54 15.69
CA ALA A 93 -5.80 11.24 16.56
C ALA A 93 -7.20 11.39 15.95
N LEU A 94 -7.29 11.75 14.65
CA LEU A 94 -8.57 11.87 13.95
C LEU A 94 -9.37 10.57 13.96
N PHE A 95 -8.73 9.46 13.57
CA PHE A 95 -9.42 8.18 13.50
C PHE A 95 -9.71 7.60 14.88
N ALA A 96 -8.83 7.81 15.86
CA ALA A 96 -9.07 7.42 17.25
C ALA A 96 -10.30 8.13 17.82
N ASP A 97 -10.40 9.46 17.67
CA ASP A 97 -11.58 10.23 18.08
C ASP A 97 -12.85 9.76 17.38
N ARG A 98 -12.79 9.59 16.04
CA ARG A 98 -13.96 9.17 15.26
C ARG A 98 -14.45 7.76 15.62
N LEU A 99 -13.53 6.87 16.00
CA LEU A 99 -13.85 5.51 16.42
C LEU A 99 -14.18 5.39 17.92
N GLY A 100 -13.98 6.46 18.70
CA GLY A 100 -14.16 6.47 20.15
C GLY A 100 -13.14 5.60 20.88
N ARG A 101 -11.86 5.69 20.48
CA ARG A 101 -10.77 4.82 20.94
C ARG A 101 -9.55 5.60 21.36
N ASP A 102 -8.61 4.93 22.03
CA ASP A 102 -7.31 5.50 22.32
C ASP A 102 -6.45 5.55 21.05
N ALA A 103 -5.57 6.55 20.94
CA ALA A 103 -4.65 6.67 19.80
C ALA A 103 -3.75 5.44 19.64
N ALA A 104 -3.47 4.70 20.71
CA ALA A 104 -2.70 3.46 20.66
C ALA A 104 -3.44 2.29 19.99
N ASP A 105 -4.76 2.38 19.81
CA ASP A 105 -5.58 1.36 19.14
C ASP A 105 -5.74 1.63 17.63
N VAL A 106 -5.13 2.70 17.13
CA VAL A 106 -5.12 3.07 15.72
C VAL A 106 -3.69 3.08 15.23
N ALA A 107 -3.43 2.41 14.11
CA ALA A 107 -2.13 2.42 13.47
C ALA A 107 -2.26 2.94 12.04
N MET A 108 -1.88 4.20 11.82
CA MET A 108 -1.80 4.79 10.48
C MET A 108 -0.50 4.42 9.78
N LEU A 109 -0.61 4.06 8.50
CA LEU A 109 0.54 3.76 7.66
C LEU A 109 0.29 4.10 6.19
N ASN A 110 1.37 4.23 5.46
CA ASN A 110 1.31 4.31 4.01
C ASN A 110 0.76 2.98 3.43
N ASP A 111 0.02 3.06 2.32
CA ASP A 111 -0.60 1.90 1.68
C ASP A 111 0.41 0.94 1.04
N ALA A 112 1.49 1.45 0.45
CA ALA A 112 2.58 0.63 -0.06
C ALA A 112 3.38 0.00 1.08
N ASP A 113 3.65 0.74 2.17
CA ASP A 113 4.29 0.19 3.38
C ASP A 113 3.47 -0.99 3.95
N ALA A 114 2.15 -0.82 4.07
CA ALA A 114 1.25 -1.90 4.50
C ALA A 114 1.32 -3.12 3.58
N ALA A 115 1.21 -2.89 2.26
CA ALA A 115 1.29 -3.97 1.29
C ALA A 115 2.63 -4.71 1.38
N GLY A 116 3.73 -3.97 1.54
CA GLY A 116 5.08 -4.50 1.75
C GLY A 116 5.19 -5.36 3.01
N MET A 117 4.72 -4.88 4.15
CA MET A 117 4.72 -5.64 5.41
C MET A 117 3.96 -6.96 5.27
N ALA A 118 2.82 -6.93 4.56
CA ALA A 118 2.04 -8.13 4.30
C ALA A 118 2.79 -9.14 3.42
N GLU A 119 3.48 -8.68 2.38
CA GLU A 119 4.31 -9.53 1.51
C GLU A 119 5.54 -10.09 2.22
N MET A 120 6.21 -9.31 3.07
CA MET A 120 7.34 -9.82 3.86
C MET A 120 6.90 -11.00 4.74
N ARG A 121 5.71 -10.90 5.33
CA ARG A 121 5.21 -11.91 6.25
C ARG A 121 4.60 -13.12 5.55
N PHE A 122 3.73 -12.91 4.58
CA PHE A 122 2.89 -13.96 4.02
C PHE A 122 3.19 -14.27 2.55
N GLY A 123 3.99 -13.45 1.88
CA GLY A 123 4.35 -13.59 0.48
C GLY A 123 5.56 -14.49 0.24
N ASP A 124 6.31 -14.17 -0.83
CA ASP A 124 7.47 -14.95 -1.26
C ASP A 124 8.57 -14.95 -0.18
N PRO A 125 9.02 -16.12 0.31
CA PRO A 125 10.05 -16.19 1.36
C PRO A 125 11.38 -15.50 1.00
N ARG A 126 11.68 -15.34 -0.29
CA ARG A 126 12.87 -14.61 -0.76
C ARG A 126 12.84 -13.13 -0.38
N ALA A 127 11.65 -12.57 -0.18
CA ALA A 127 11.46 -11.17 0.22
C ALA A 127 12.06 -10.83 1.60
N ARG A 128 12.29 -11.85 2.44
CA ARG A 128 12.67 -11.66 3.86
C ARG A 128 14.16 -11.45 4.09
N ARG A 129 14.97 -11.29 3.04
CA ARG A 129 16.43 -11.17 3.14
C ARG A 129 16.96 -10.18 2.11
N GLY A 130 17.99 -9.44 2.50
CA GLY A 130 18.64 -8.45 1.64
C GLY A 130 17.79 -7.19 1.45
N VAL A 131 18.11 -6.44 0.40
CA VAL A 131 17.41 -5.21 0.02
C VAL A 131 16.25 -5.55 -0.90
N VAL A 132 15.02 -5.34 -0.46
CA VAL A 132 13.82 -5.69 -1.23
C VAL A 132 12.94 -4.46 -1.40
N ALA A 133 12.57 -4.16 -2.65
CA ALA A 133 11.64 -3.08 -2.95
C ALA A 133 10.31 -3.64 -3.42
N LEU A 134 9.23 -3.32 -2.70
CA LEU A 134 7.87 -3.52 -3.15
C LEU A 134 7.39 -2.27 -3.88
N LEU A 135 6.82 -2.45 -5.08
CA LEU A 135 6.33 -1.38 -5.93
C LEU A 135 4.89 -1.68 -6.35
N THR A 136 3.95 -0.78 -6.06
CA THR A 136 2.55 -0.92 -6.47
C THR A 136 2.29 -0.08 -7.71
N PHE A 137 1.75 -0.69 -8.76
CA PHE A 137 1.41 0.02 -10.00
C PHE A 137 -0.13 0.16 -10.10
N GLY A 138 -0.62 1.39 -9.95
CA GLY A 138 -2.05 1.72 -9.94
C GLY A 138 -2.32 3.08 -10.60
N THR A 139 -3.16 3.90 -9.95
CA THR A 139 -3.32 5.32 -10.33
C THR A 139 -1.96 6.02 -10.33
N GLY A 140 -1.17 5.73 -9.30
CA GLY A 140 0.22 6.14 -9.15
C GLY A 140 1.20 4.98 -9.05
N ILE A 141 2.40 5.27 -8.52
CA ILE A 141 3.41 4.27 -8.14
C ILE A 141 3.69 4.41 -6.63
N GLY A 142 3.24 3.44 -5.85
CA GLY A 142 3.61 3.34 -4.43
C GLY A 142 4.87 2.51 -4.24
N SER A 143 5.62 2.77 -3.17
CA SER A 143 6.84 2.02 -2.87
C SER A 143 7.05 1.78 -1.39
N ALA A 144 7.60 0.62 -1.07
CA ALA A 144 8.11 0.28 0.25
C ALA A 144 9.47 -0.41 0.10
N LEU A 145 10.45 -0.01 0.91
CA LEU A 145 11.77 -0.62 0.93
C LEU A 145 11.96 -1.44 2.20
N PHE A 146 12.61 -2.58 2.08
CA PHE A 146 12.91 -3.47 3.18
C PHE A 146 14.40 -3.81 3.21
N GLN A 147 14.96 -3.87 4.40
CA GLN A 147 16.27 -4.46 4.67
C GLN A 147 16.05 -5.67 5.58
N ASP A 148 16.33 -6.87 5.08
CA ASP A 148 16.16 -8.13 5.83
C ASP A 148 14.75 -8.32 6.41
N GLY A 149 13.74 -7.90 5.65
CA GLY A 149 12.32 -7.97 6.03
C GLY A 149 11.86 -6.85 6.96
N GLU A 150 12.75 -5.98 7.43
CA GLU A 150 12.41 -4.79 8.21
C GLU A 150 12.09 -3.62 7.29
N LEU A 151 10.96 -2.95 7.53
CA LEU A 151 10.51 -1.81 6.75
C LEU A 151 11.44 -0.62 6.96
N MET A 152 11.91 -0.03 5.87
CA MET A 152 12.43 1.33 5.83
C MET A 152 11.28 2.25 5.36
N PRO A 153 10.61 2.94 6.29
CA PRO A 153 9.30 3.53 6.01
C PRO A 153 9.39 4.73 5.07
N ASN A 154 8.26 5.05 4.44
CA ASN A 154 8.03 6.30 3.71
C ASN A 154 8.97 6.54 2.52
N THR A 155 9.36 5.48 1.79
CA THR A 155 10.01 5.66 0.49
C THR A 155 8.97 6.09 -0.55
N GLU A 156 9.29 7.11 -1.33
CA GLU A 156 8.43 7.66 -2.39
C GLU A 156 9.11 7.51 -3.77
N PHE A 157 9.51 6.28 -4.09
CA PHE A 157 10.20 5.97 -5.35
C PHE A 157 9.32 6.17 -6.58
N GLY A 158 8.01 6.34 -6.44
CA GLY A 158 7.14 6.74 -7.55
C GLY A 158 7.46 8.13 -8.10
N HIS A 159 8.04 9.01 -7.26
CA HIS A 159 8.29 10.41 -7.59
C HIS A 159 9.75 10.73 -7.93
N ILE A 160 10.59 9.71 -8.17
CA ILE A 160 11.95 9.95 -8.65
C ILE A 160 11.91 10.59 -10.05
N GLU A 161 12.82 11.52 -10.31
CA GLU A 161 12.96 12.10 -11.63
C GLU A 161 13.72 11.15 -12.57
N ILE A 162 13.10 10.79 -13.68
CA ILE A 162 13.69 9.98 -14.76
C ILE A 162 13.50 10.73 -16.08
N ASP A 163 14.61 10.97 -16.76
CA ASP A 163 14.62 11.62 -18.08
C ASP A 163 13.83 12.95 -18.07
N GLY A 164 14.00 13.75 -17.00
CA GLY A 164 13.35 15.05 -16.80
C GLY A 164 11.87 15.00 -16.40
N HIS A 165 11.35 13.83 -16.00
CA HIS A 165 9.96 13.64 -15.62
C HIS A 165 9.82 12.89 -14.31
N ASP A 166 8.78 13.21 -13.55
CA ASP A 166 8.30 12.34 -12.46
C ASP A 166 7.98 10.94 -13.02
N ALA A 167 8.57 9.91 -12.42
CA ALA A 167 8.49 8.53 -12.90
C ALA A 167 7.04 8.00 -12.95
N GLU A 168 6.21 8.35 -11.98
CA GLU A 168 4.80 7.98 -11.91
C GLU A 168 4.06 8.39 -13.19
N LYS A 169 4.30 9.62 -13.67
CA LYS A 169 3.67 10.17 -14.86
C LYS A 169 4.05 9.44 -16.16
N LYS A 170 5.03 8.54 -16.10
CA LYS A 170 5.47 7.72 -17.25
C LYS A 170 5.18 6.24 -17.07
N ALA A 171 5.34 5.71 -15.86
CA ALA A 171 5.35 4.27 -15.61
C ALA A 171 4.16 3.75 -14.77
N ALA A 172 3.31 4.61 -14.21
CA ALA A 172 2.10 4.14 -13.50
C ALA A 172 1.19 3.32 -14.42
N ALA A 173 0.38 2.42 -13.83
CA ALA A 173 -0.53 1.59 -14.61
C ALA A 173 -1.63 2.44 -15.31
N SER A 174 -2.06 3.53 -14.68
CA SER A 174 -2.99 4.50 -15.26
C SER A 174 -2.48 5.12 -16.57
N VAL A 175 -1.17 5.34 -16.69
CA VAL A 175 -0.55 5.89 -17.91
C VAL A 175 -0.73 4.95 -19.09
N LYS A 176 -0.65 3.63 -18.86
CA LYS A 176 -0.92 2.61 -19.89
C LYS A 176 -2.32 2.77 -20.47
N ASP A 177 -3.31 3.01 -19.62
CA ASP A 177 -4.71 3.14 -20.04
C ASP A 177 -4.98 4.50 -20.68
N ASN A 178 -4.49 5.58 -20.06
CA ASN A 178 -4.68 6.96 -20.52
C ASN A 178 -4.04 7.23 -21.89
N GLU A 179 -2.89 6.63 -22.16
CA GLU A 179 -2.18 6.77 -23.45
C GLU A 179 -2.49 5.63 -24.43
N GLY A 180 -3.35 4.66 -24.07
CA GLY A 180 -3.72 3.55 -24.95
C GLY A 180 -2.59 2.58 -25.29
N LEU A 181 -1.61 2.42 -24.40
CA LEU A 181 -0.43 1.57 -24.62
C LEU A 181 -0.78 0.08 -24.51
N SER A 182 -0.11 -0.72 -25.34
CA SER A 182 -0.03 -2.17 -25.15
C SER A 182 0.86 -2.52 -23.95
N TYR A 183 0.73 -3.74 -23.42
CA TYR A 183 1.60 -4.20 -22.33
C TYR A 183 3.09 -4.19 -22.69
N PRO A 184 3.53 -4.62 -23.90
CA PRO A 184 4.94 -4.50 -24.28
C PRO A 184 5.46 -3.05 -24.34
N GLU A 185 4.66 -2.10 -24.81
CA GLU A 185 5.06 -0.69 -24.86
C GLU A 185 5.20 -0.08 -23.47
N TRP A 186 4.24 -0.36 -22.59
CA TRP A 186 4.30 0.12 -21.21
C TRP A 186 5.35 -0.61 -20.37
N ALA A 187 5.57 -1.90 -20.60
CA ALA A 187 6.63 -2.66 -19.93
C ALA A 187 8.01 -2.02 -20.15
N LYS A 188 8.30 -1.43 -21.33
CA LYS A 188 9.54 -0.66 -21.56
C LYS A 188 9.67 0.57 -20.66
N ARG A 189 8.55 1.21 -20.29
CA ARG A 189 8.56 2.35 -19.36
C ARG A 189 8.82 1.89 -17.93
N VAL A 190 8.19 0.78 -17.54
CA VAL A 190 8.44 0.14 -16.24
C VAL A 190 9.88 -0.37 -16.14
N ASP A 191 10.39 -0.98 -17.21
CA ASP A 191 11.78 -1.43 -17.32
C ASP A 191 12.79 -0.29 -17.14
N ARG A 192 12.57 0.85 -17.83
CA ARG A 192 13.37 2.07 -17.63
C ARG A 192 13.31 2.56 -16.19
N TYR A 193 12.13 2.58 -15.58
CA TYR A 193 11.92 2.97 -14.18
C TYR A 193 12.69 2.07 -13.22
N LEU A 194 12.50 0.74 -13.33
CA LEU A 194 13.15 -0.25 -12.50
C LEU A 194 14.67 -0.24 -12.69
N THR A 195 15.17 -0.04 -13.90
CA THR A 195 16.61 0.07 -14.18
C THR A 195 17.24 1.26 -13.45
N VAL A 196 16.57 2.42 -13.42
CA VAL A 196 17.08 3.57 -12.65
C VAL A 196 17.10 3.24 -11.16
N LEU A 197 16.00 2.71 -10.63
CA LEU A 197 15.90 2.37 -9.22
C LEU A 197 16.94 1.30 -8.81
N GLU A 198 17.09 0.25 -9.62
CA GLU A 198 18.07 -0.83 -9.47
C GLU A 198 19.51 -0.31 -9.38
N ASN A 199 19.85 0.76 -10.11
CA ASN A 199 21.18 1.36 -10.08
C ASN A 199 21.41 2.26 -8.86
N LEU A 200 20.34 2.68 -8.18
CA LEU A 200 20.41 3.50 -6.96
C LEU A 200 20.51 2.64 -5.69
N ILE A 201 19.67 1.61 -5.58
CA ILE A 201 19.52 0.85 -4.33
C ILE A 201 20.06 -0.59 -4.39
N TRP A 202 20.45 -1.08 -5.57
CA TRP A 202 20.98 -2.45 -5.75
C TRP A 202 20.15 -3.54 -5.05
N PRO A 203 18.85 -3.66 -5.37
CA PRO A 203 17.97 -4.58 -4.66
C PRO A 203 18.25 -6.04 -5.05
N ASP A 204 18.07 -6.94 -4.09
CA ASP A 204 18.08 -8.39 -4.26
C ASP A 204 16.79 -8.91 -4.89
N LEU A 205 15.67 -8.19 -4.71
CA LEU A 205 14.36 -8.55 -5.25
C LEU A 205 13.47 -7.32 -5.44
N PHE A 206 12.75 -7.28 -6.57
CA PHE A 206 11.57 -6.44 -6.74
C PHE A 206 10.30 -7.26 -6.58
N ILE A 207 9.36 -6.76 -5.78
CA ILE A 207 7.99 -7.27 -5.69
C ILE A 207 7.07 -6.27 -6.37
N VAL A 208 6.35 -6.69 -7.40
CA VAL A 208 5.40 -5.82 -8.11
C VAL A 208 3.96 -6.16 -7.76
N GLY A 209 3.25 -5.16 -7.23
CA GLY A 209 1.86 -5.22 -6.78
C GLY A 209 0.96 -4.20 -7.50
N GLY A 210 -0.11 -3.79 -6.82
CA GLY A 210 -1.12 -2.90 -7.38
C GLY A 210 -2.08 -3.60 -8.35
N GLY A 211 -3.06 -2.86 -8.90
CA GLY A 211 -4.14 -3.46 -9.68
C GLY A 211 -3.70 -4.21 -10.94
N VAL A 212 -2.61 -3.76 -11.57
CA VAL A 212 -2.05 -4.35 -12.81
C VAL A 212 -1.31 -5.68 -12.56
N SER A 213 -0.98 -6.00 -11.31
CA SER A 213 -0.35 -7.28 -10.92
C SER A 213 -1.22 -8.50 -11.28
N LYS A 214 -2.55 -8.35 -11.35
CA LYS A 214 -3.48 -9.39 -11.87
C LYS A 214 -3.21 -9.78 -13.33
N LYS A 215 -2.47 -8.95 -14.06
CA LYS A 215 -2.06 -9.16 -15.45
C LYS A 215 -0.53 -9.27 -15.55
N ALA A 216 0.17 -9.60 -14.46
CA ALA A 216 1.62 -9.74 -14.40
C ALA A 216 2.19 -10.59 -15.54
N GLY A 217 1.56 -11.72 -15.87
CA GLY A 217 1.99 -12.58 -16.99
C GLY A 217 2.01 -11.91 -18.37
N LYS A 218 1.43 -10.72 -18.53
CA LYS A 218 1.47 -9.94 -19.77
C LYS A 218 2.64 -8.96 -19.85
N TRP A 219 3.32 -8.65 -18.74
CA TRP A 219 4.32 -7.59 -18.70
C TRP A 219 5.55 -7.89 -17.86
N VAL A 220 5.43 -8.61 -16.74
CA VAL A 220 6.60 -9.02 -15.93
C VAL A 220 7.60 -9.85 -16.74
N PRO A 221 7.19 -10.82 -17.58
CA PRO A 221 8.13 -11.55 -18.43
C PRO A 221 8.78 -10.71 -19.54
N LEU A 222 8.34 -9.46 -19.75
CA LEU A 222 8.86 -8.56 -20.76
C LEU A 222 9.92 -7.59 -20.21
N LEU A 223 10.14 -7.60 -18.89
CA LEU A 223 11.17 -6.80 -18.23
C LEU A 223 12.54 -7.43 -18.47
N ASP A 224 13.53 -6.60 -18.76
CA ASP A 224 14.92 -6.96 -19.04
C ASP A 224 15.84 -6.18 -18.09
N ILE A 225 15.77 -6.54 -16.81
CA ILE A 225 16.57 -5.93 -15.73
C ILE A 225 17.39 -6.99 -14.98
N ARG A 226 18.41 -6.56 -14.23
CA ARG A 226 19.32 -7.46 -13.51
C ARG A 226 18.65 -8.12 -12.31
N THR A 227 17.87 -7.35 -11.56
CA THR A 227 17.26 -7.78 -10.31
C THR A 227 16.04 -8.66 -10.60
N PRO A 228 15.90 -9.83 -9.95
CA PRO A 228 14.72 -10.65 -10.08
C PRO A 228 13.44 -9.91 -9.72
N VAL A 229 12.37 -10.14 -10.49
CA VAL A 229 11.05 -9.55 -10.27
C VAL A 229 10.03 -10.65 -9.97
N VAL A 230 9.27 -10.49 -8.89
CA VAL A 230 8.15 -11.37 -8.54
C VAL A 230 6.86 -10.58 -8.41
N THR A 231 5.73 -11.24 -8.62
CA THR A 231 4.42 -10.63 -8.40
C THR A 231 4.03 -10.76 -6.94
N ALA A 232 3.45 -9.72 -6.35
CA ALA A 232 2.89 -9.74 -5.00
C ALA A 232 1.89 -10.90 -4.84
N SER A 233 2.03 -11.69 -3.78
CA SER A 233 1.24 -12.90 -3.52
C SER A 233 -0.17 -12.57 -3.03
N LEU A 234 -0.33 -11.49 -2.26
CA LEU A 234 -1.58 -11.09 -1.62
C LEU A 234 -2.41 -10.16 -2.52
N LEU A 235 -1.84 -9.71 -3.65
CA LEU A 235 -2.51 -8.89 -4.67
C LEU A 235 -3.27 -7.70 -4.06
N ASN A 236 -4.59 -7.68 -4.20
CA ASN A 236 -5.47 -6.59 -3.77
C ASN A 236 -5.76 -6.59 -2.26
N ASN A 237 -5.37 -7.64 -1.54
CA ASN A 237 -5.62 -7.75 -0.10
C ASN A 237 -4.41 -7.29 0.72
N ALA A 238 -3.25 -7.08 0.09
CA ALA A 238 -2.00 -6.75 0.78
C ALA A 238 -2.14 -5.52 1.71
N GLY A 239 -2.78 -4.45 1.25
CA GLY A 239 -3.01 -3.25 2.07
C GLY A 239 -3.85 -3.53 3.33
N ILE A 240 -4.96 -4.26 3.18
CA ILE A 240 -5.83 -4.63 4.31
C ILE A 240 -5.10 -5.56 5.29
N VAL A 241 -4.40 -6.57 4.78
CA VAL A 241 -3.67 -7.55 5.61
C VAL A 241 -2.52 -6.87 6.36
N GLY A 242 -1.76 -6.02 5.67
CA GLY A 242 -0.67 -5.24 6.26
C GLY A 242 -1.14 -4.29 7.34
N ALA A 243 -2.23 -3.58 7.08
CA ALA A 243 -2.86 -2.71 8.07
C ALA A 243 -3.35 -3.50 9.29
N ALA A 244 -4.03 -4.63 9.10
CA ALA A 244 -4.49 -5.45 10.22
C ALA A 244 -3.35 -5.96 11.11
N ALA A 245 -2.23 -6.37 10.50
CA ALA A 245 -1.03 -6.77 11.22
C ALA A 245 -0.44 -5.59 12.01
N ALA A 246 -0.28 -4.43 11.36
CA ALA A 246 0.23 -3.20 11.95
C ALA A 246 -0.61 -2.72 13.15
N GLY A 247 -1.94 -2.77 13.04
CA GLY A 247 -2.83 -2.41 14.15
C GLY A 247 -2.68 -3.31 15.38
N THR A 248 -2.31 -4.58 15.19
CA THR A 248 -2.18 -5.56 16.29
C THR A 248 -0.78 -5.57 16.89
N GLU A 249 0.25 -5.37 16.07
CA GLU A 249 1.66 -5.54 16.45
C GLU A 249 2.38 -4.20 16.70
N GLY A 250 1.76 -3.09 16.30
CA GLY A 250 2.36 -1.77 16.31
C GLY A 250 3.24 -1.49 15.09
N ILE A 251 3.63 -0.24 14.94
CA ILE A 251 4.51 0.24 13.86
C ILE A 251 5.66 1.03 14.49
N VAL A 252 6.87 0.83 13.98
CA VAL A 252 8.02 1.68 14.32
C VAL A 252 8.09 2.82 13.29
N HIS A 253 7.88 4.06 13.74
CA HIS A 253 8.02 5.28 12.94
C HIS A 253 9.35 6.00 13.19
#